data_AF-A0A1Y5PJX7-F1
#
_entry.id   AF-A0A1Y5PJX7-F1
#
_cell.length_a   1.000
_cell.length_b   1.000
_cell.length_c   1.000
_cell.angle_alpha   90.00
_cell.angle_beta   90.00
_cell.angle_gamma   90.00
#
_symmetry.space_group_name_H-M   'P 1'
#
loop_
_entity.id
_entity.type
_entity.pdbx_description
1 polymer ?
#
loop_
_entity_poly.entity_id
_entity_poly.type
_entity_poly.pdbx_seq_one_letter_code
_entity_poly.pdbx_strand_id
1 'polypeptide(L)'
;MYELTITTAEAAKTTDHDNFPDAHQALMSHVITEDLYLHATEQGTRECPRFTLLQMPDDDRGTRIVGTATIATAAGKPVVGNYYSAHAALRWTADHTATWRHGCDTDPGVRYPMAVLTAARAEARYCFRAGTIFHEAAALSDAGNAEVPRPSQHVLEQLRHSAVTAAHAQTPIAAAELAAAVETELPQNITAEQTAALIWFYALILWGVTAS
;
A
#
# COMPACT_ATOMS: atom_id res chain seq x y z
N MET A 1 3.11 5.81 9.05
CA MET A 1 3.93 4.73 9.62
C MET A 1 5.39 5.13 9.56
N TYR A 2 6.04 5.18 10.71
CA TYR A 2 7.44 5.53 10.90
C TYR A 2 8.18 4.36 11.53
N GLU A 3 9.43 4.16 11.13
CA GLU A 3 10.34 3.20 11.72
C GLU A 3 11.35 3.94 12.57
N LEU A 4 11.46 3.53 13.84
CA LEU A 4 12.57 3.89 14.71
C LEU A 4 13.61 2.78 14.63
N THR A 5 14.78 3.08 14.08
CA THR A 5 15.93 2.19 14.07
C THR A 5 16.99 2.69 15.04
N ILE A 6 17.33 1.88 16.04
CA ILE A 6 18.41 2.14 16.99
C ILE A 6 19.54 1.15 16.73
N THR A 7 20.70 1.66 16.38
CA THR A 7 21.91 0.88 16.12
C THR A 7 22.93 1.16 17.20
N THR A 8 23.28 0.14 17.99
CA THR A 8 24.38 0.16 18.95
C THR A 8 25.55 -0.70 18.43
N ALA A 9 26.65 -0.75 19.16
CA ALA A 9 27.77 -1.64 18.82
C ALA A 9 27.41 -3.14 18.83
N GLU A 10 26.34 -3.52 19.55
CA GLU A 10 25.96 -4.91 19.76
C GLU A 10 24.79 -5.35 18.88
N ALA A 11 23.84 -4.44 18.60
CA ALA A 11 22.63 -4.77 17.86
C ALA A 11 22.03 -3.57 17.12
N ALA A 12 21.28 -3.87 16.06
CA ALA A 12 20.34 -2.94 15.45
C ALA A 12 18.91 -3.42 15.75
N LYS A 13 18.07 -2.52 16.26
CA LYS A 13 16.66 -2.80 16.55
C LYS A 13 15.80 -1.79 15.81
N THR A 14 14.90 -2.30 14.97
CA THR A 14 13.89 -1.50 14.27
C THR A 14 12.52 -1.78 14.88
N THR A 15 11.74 -0.71 15.11
CA THR A 15 10.39 -0.77 15.66
C THR A 15 9.46 0.14 14.88
N ASP A 16 8.25 -0.35 14.62
CA ASP A 16 7.24 0.36 13.84
C ASP A 16 6.34 1.22 14.74
N HIS A 17 5.98 2.41 14.24
CA HIS A 17 5.15 3.39 14.94
C HIS A 17 4.17 4.04 13.97
N ASP A 18 2.99 4.43 14.46
CA ASP A 18 1.95 5.02 13.60
C ASP A 18 2.35 6.41 13.08
N ASN A 19 2.98 7.21 13.95
CA ASN A 19 3.37 8.59 13.66
C ASN A 19 4.78 8.93 14.24
N PHE A 20 5.30 10.09 13.84
CA PHE A 20 6.60 10.57 14.29
C PHE A 20 6.67 10.83 15.82
N PRO A 21 5.68 11.49 16.46
CA PRO A 21 5.66 11.65 17.91
C PRO A 21 5.80 10.33 18.70
N ASP A 22 5.12 9.27 18.27
CA ASP A 22 5.17 7.96 18.92
C ASP A 22 6.56 7.33 18.79
N ALA A 23 7.14 7.38 17.59
CA ALA A 23 8.53 6.94 17.36
C ALA A 23 9.53 7.75 18.20
N HIS A 24 9.32 9.06 18.32
CA HIS A 24 10.16 9.94 19.12
C HIS A 24 10.01 9.67 20.63
N GLN A 25 8.79 9.41 21.11
CA GLN A 25 8.54 9.04 22.50
C GLN A 25 9.17 7.68 22.85
N ALA A 26 9.10 6.70 21.94
CA ALA A 26 9.78 5.43 22.09
C ALA A 26 11.30 5.60 22.16
N LEU A 27 11.87 6.49 21.34
CA LEU A 27 13.29 6.86 21.41
C LEU A 27 13.65 7.49 22.76
N MET A 28 12.89 8.47 23.25
CA MET A 28 13.13 9.09 24.56
C MET A 28 13.07 8.05 25.69
N SER A 29 12.09 7.14 25.63
CA SER A 29 11.92 6.10 26.64
C SER A 29 13.13 5.15 26.68
N HIS A 30 13.66 4.77 25.52
CA HIS A 30 14.87 3.96 25.42
C HIS A 30 16.09 4.71 26.00
N VAL A 31 16.26 5.97 25.63
CA VAL A 31 17.37 6.81 26.07
C VAL A 31 17.36 7.03 27.59
N ILE A 32 16.19 7.23 28.20
CA ILE A 32 16.05 7.36 29.66
C ILE A 32 16.35 6.03 30.37
N THR A 33 15.91 4.91 29.79
CA THR A 33 16.11 3.58 30.41
C THR A 33 17.59 3.18 30.43
N GLU A 34 18.32 3.51 29.37
CA GLU A 34 19.74 3.17 29.18
C GLU A 34 20.70 4.28 29.68
N ASP A 35 20.17 5.35 30.28
CA ASP A 35 20.92 6.54 30.74
C ASP A 35 21.85 7.14 29.65
N LEU A 36 21.26 7.38 28.48
CA LEU A 36 21.94 7.92 27.31
C LEU A 36 21.59 9.40 27.10
N TYR A 37 22.44 10.09 26.33
CA TYR A 37 22.22 11.45 25.85
C TYR A 37 22.06 11.44 24.34
N LEU A 38 21.15 12.28 23.85
CA LEU A 38 20.88 12.44 22.42
C LEU A 38 21.60 13.67 21.89
N HIS A 39 22.34 13.49 20.81
CA HIS A 39 22.89 14.58 20.01
C HIS A 39 22.30 14.52 18.60
N ALA A 40 21.51 15.52 18.22
CA ALA A 40 21.00 15.62 16.86
C ALA A 40 22.19 15.83 15.89
N THR A 41 22.33 14.94 14.91
CA THR A 41 23.41 15.02 13.93
C THR A 41 22.98 15.92 12.77
N GLU A 42 23.85 16.82 12.30
CA GLU A 42 23.57 17.67 11.13
C GLU A 42 23.33 16.88 9.82
N GLN A 43 23.63 15.58 9.82
CA GLN A 43 23.43 14.69 8.68
C GLN A 43 22.00 14.14 8.53
N GLY A 44 21.11 14.41 9.50
CA GLY A 44 19.69 14.04 9.38
C GLY A 44 18.93 15.04 8.49
N THR A 45 18.11 14.56 7.56
CA THR A 45 17.14 15.43 6.87
C THR A 45 15.92 15.63 7.76
N ARG A 46 15.10 16.65 7.48
CA ARG A 46 13.85 16.88 8.23
C ARG A 46 12.88 15.69 8.16
N GLU A 47 12.99 14.88 7.11
CA GLU A 47 12.17 13.70 6.86
C GLU A 47 12.78 12.40 7.44
N CYS A 48 14.09 12.43 7.76
CA CYS A 48 14.83 11.32 8.34
C CYS A 48 15.82 11.86 9.38
N PRO A 49 15.32 12.35 10.54
CA PRO A 49 16.20 12.85 11.59
C PRO A 49 17.05 11.72 12.16
N ARG A 50 18.34 12.02 12.29
CA ARG A 50 19.35 11.13 12.82
C ARG A 50 19.92 11.70 14.11
N PHE A 51 20.07 10.83 15.09
CA PHE A 51 20.57 11.14 16.41
C PHE A 51 21.77 10.26 16.72
N THR A 52 22.78 10.83 17.36
CA THR A 52 23.89 10.11 17.94
C THR A 52 23.58 9.86 19.41
N LEU A 53 23.74 8.62 19.86
CA LEU A 53 23.57 8.21 21.26
C LEU A 53 24.92 8.31 21.97
N LEU A 54 24.96 9.11 23.01
CA LEU A 54 26.14 9.40 23.82
C LEU A 54 25.95 8.82 25.22
N GLN A 55 27.00 8.27 25.79
CA GLN A 55 27.06 7.90 27.20
C GLN A 55 28.13 8.74 27.88
N MET A 56 27.80 9.27 29.05
CA MET A 56 28.74 9.97 29.92
C MET A 56 29.22 8.98 30.97
N PRO A 57 30.45 8.44 30.85
CA PRO A 57 31.03 7.63 31.93
C PRO A 57 31.27 8.51 33.16
N ASP A 58 31.11 7.92 34.35
CA ASP A 58 31.38 8.60 35.64
C ASP A 58 32.87 8.98 35.82
N ASP A 59 33.76 8.33 35.07
CA ASP A 59 35.18 8.68 34.99
C ASP A 59 35.38 9.84 34.00
N ASP A 60 36.35 10.72 34.30
CA ASP A 60 36.80 11.93 33.57
C ASP A 60 37.26 11.71 32.10
N ARG A 61 36.91 10.57 31.49
CA ARG A 61 37.34 10.09 30.17
C ARG A 61 36.52 10.64 28.99
N GLY A 62 35.58 11.55 29.23
CA GLY A 62 34.83 12.24 28.18
C GLY A 62 33.71 11.41 27.55
N THR A 63 32.84 12.09 26.80
CA THR A 63 31.63 11.52 26.18
C THR A 63 31.95 10.43 25.17
N ARG A 64 31.30 9.26 25.26
CA ARG A 64 31.47 8.15 24.32
C ARG A 64 30.25 8.00 23.42
N ILE A 65 30.45 7.84 22.12
CA ILE A 65 29.39 7.47 21.18
C ILE A 65 29.11 5.97 21.32
N VAL A 66 27.86 5.61 21.63
CA VAL A 66 27.43 4.22 21.86
C VAL A 66 26.57 3.70 20.70
N GLY A 67 25.97 4.60 19.93
CA GLY A 67 25.14 4.23 18.80
C GLY A 67 24.56 5.40 18.03
N THR A 68 23.67 5.08 17.09
CA THR A 68 22.86 6.05 16.36
C THR A 68 21.41 5.61 16.34
N ALA A 69 20.49 6.57 16.47
CA ALA A 69 19.07 6.35 16.26
C ALA A 69 18.60 7.13 15.03
N THR A 70 17.74 6.53 14.23
CA THR A 70 17.15 7.14 13.05
C THR A 70 15.65 6.93 13.09
N ILE A 71 14.87 8.00 12.90
CA ILE A 71 13.42 7.90 12.69
C ILE A 71 13.19 8.21 11.22
N ALA A 72 12.67 7.24 10.46
CA ALA A 72 12.35 7.42 9.06
C ALA A 72 10.89 7.02 8.81
N THR A 73 10.30 7.49 7.72
CA THR A 73 9.10 6.84 7.20
C THR A 73 9.44 5.38 6.86
N ALA A 74 8.59 4.44 7.27
CA ALA A 74 8.78 3.03 6.95
C ALA A 74 9.02 2.86 5.45
N ALA A 75 9.98 2.02 5.06
CA ALA A 75 10.16 1.70 3.65
C ALA A 75 8.88 0.99 3.17
N GLY A 76 8.11 1.64 2.29
CA GLY A 76 6.89 1.05 1.73
C GLY A 76 7.19 -0.35 1.19
N LYS A 77 6.25 -1.30 1.34
CA LYS A 77 6.48 -2.66 0.84
C LYS A 77 6.79 -2.60 -0.66
N PRO A 78 7.64 -3.49 -1.20
CA PRO A 78 7.90 -3.51 -2.63
C PRO A 78 6.59 -3.68 -3.40
N VAL A 79 6.38 -2.79 -4.38
CA VAL A 79 5.19 -2.84 -5.23
C VAL A 79 5.20 -4.14 -6.02
N VAL A 80 4.09 -4.87 -5.97
CA VAL A 80 3.89 -6.11 -6.73
C VAL A 80 3.95 -5.80 -8.23
N GLY A 81 4.75 -6.56 -8.97
CA GLY A 81 4.88 -6.39 -10.41
C GLY A 81 3.54 -6.56 -11.15
N ASN A 82 3.35 -5.83 -12.25
CA ASN A 82 2.07 -5.69 -12.96
C ASN A 82 1.41 -7.03 -13.32
N TYR A 83 2.19 -8.00 -13.82
CA TYR A 83 1.70 -9.36 -14.11
C TYR A 83 1.13 -10.05 -12.86
N TYR A 84 1.85 -9.99 -11.74
CA TYR A 84 1.43 -10.65 -10.50
C TYR A 84 0.23 -9.95 -9.86
N SER A 85 0.15 -8.62 -9.98
CA SER A 85 -1.02 -7.85 -9.59
C SER A 85 -2.26 -8.26 -10.40
N ALA A 86 -2.14 -8.37 -11.72
CA ALA A 86 -3.21 -8.82 -12.60
C ALA A 86 -3.65 -10.26 -12.29
N HIS A 87 -2.68 -11.16 -12.10
CA HIS A 87 -2.96 -12.55 -11.73
C HIS A 87 -3.68 -12.64 -10.38
N ALA A 88 -3.24 -11.86 -9.37
CA ALA A 88 -3.88 -11.81 -8.06
C ALA A 88 -5.33 -11.27 -8.15
N ALA A 89 -5.57 -10.22 -8.94
CA ALA A 89 -6.90 -9.66 -9.11
C ALA A 89 -7.87 -10.62 -9.82
N LEU A 90 -7.42 -11.29 -10.89
CA LEU A 90 -8.22 -12.29 -11.59
C LEU A 90 -8.51 -13.50 -10.71
N ARG A 91 -7.52 -13.97 -9.94
CA ARG A 91 -7.72 -15.05 -8.98
C ARG A 91 -8.69 -14.67 -7.88
N TRP A 92 -8.52 -13.49 -7.27
CA TRP A 92 -9.38 -13.02 -6.19
C TRP A 92 -10.84 -12.89 -6.65
N THR A 93 -11.09 -12.34 -7.84
CA THR A 93 -12.46 -12.25 -8.38
C THR A 93 -13.05 -13.63 -8.66
N ALA A 94 -12.27 -14.57 -9.21
CA ALA A 94 -12.70 -15.95 -9.42
C ALA A 94 -13.06 -16.67 -8.10
N ASP A 95 -12.18 -16.59 -7.10
CA ASP A 95 -12.34 -17.23 -5.79
C ASP A 95 -13.59 -16.73 -5.05
N HIS A 96 -13.96 -15.45 -5.23
CA HIS A 96 -15.09 -14.82 -4.54
C HIS A 96 -16.38 -14.73 -5.37
N THR A 97 -16.38 -15.20 -6.63
CA THR A 97 -17.58 -15.17 -7.49
C THR A 97 -18.70 -16.05 -6.93
N ALA A 98 -18.37 -17.25 -6.44
CA ALA A 98 -19.36 -18.15 -5.86
C ALA A 98 -19.98 -17.56 -4.58
N THR A 99 -19.14 -16.94 -3.74
CA THR A 99 -19.56 -16.23 -2.52
C THR A 99 -20.50 -15.09 -2.85
N TRP A 100 -20.22 -14.30 -3.89
CA TRP A 100 -21.12 -13.20 -4.29
C TRP A 100 -22.47 -13.71 -4.83
N ARG A 101 -22.49 -14.86 -5.53
CA ARG A 101 -23.73 -15.43 -6.09
C ARG A 101 -24.61 -16.15 -5.07
N HIS A 102 -24.01 -16.77 -4.07
CA HIS A 102 -24.70 -17.74 -3.21
C HIS A 102 -24.46 -17.54 -1.71
N GLY A 103 -23.59 -16.62 -1.32
CA GLY A 103 -23.27 -16.35 0.08
C GLY A 103 -24.46 -15.78 0.83
N CYS A 104 -24.54 -16.11 2.12
CA CYS A 104 -25.55 -15.59 3.03
C CYS A 104 -24.95 -14.53 3.97
N ASP A 105 -25.72 -13.50 4.35
CA ASP A 105 -25.27 -12.44 5.27
C ASP A 105 -24.81 -12.94 6.66
N THR A 106 -25.16 -14.18 6.99
CA THR A 106 -24.78 -14.89 8.21
C THR A 106 -23.45 -15.64 8.11
N ASP A 107 -22.89 -15.81 6.90
CA ASP A 107 -21.65 -16.54 6.72
C ASP A 107 -20.45 -15.70 7.20
N PRO A 108 -19.52 -16.28 7.97
CA PRO A 108 -18.35 -15.54 8.44
C PRO A 108 -17.44 -15.15 7.27
N GLY A 109 -17.09 -13.87 7.18
CA GLY A 109 -16.13 -13.36 6.20
C GLY A 109 -16.69 -13.02 4.81
N VAL A 110 -17.96 -13.32 4.51
CA VAL A 110 -18.50 -13.09 3.15
C VAL A 110 -18.88 -11.65 2.85
N ARG A 111 -19.11 -10.84 3.90
CA ARG A 111 -19.60 -9.46 3.75
C ARG A 111 -18.64 -8.57 2.95
N TYR A 112 -17.35 -8.68 3.19
CA TYR A 112 -16.36 -7.82 2.54
C TYR A 112 -16.24 -8.11 1.04
N PRO A 113 -15.98 -9.35 0.59
CA PRO A 113 -15.96 -9.66 -0.84
C PRO A 113 -17.29 -9.35 -1.53
N MET A 114 -18.42 -9.62 -0.87
CA MET A 114 -19.74 -9.34 -1.42
C MET A 114 -19.97 -7.82 -1.61
N ALA A 115 -19.54 -6.99 -0.67
CA ALA A 115 -19.63 -5.53 -0.78
C ALA A 115 -18.77 -4.99 -1.93
N VAL A 116 -17.50 -5.41 -2.01
CA VAL A 116 -16.56 -4.98 -3.06
C VAL A 116 -17.08 -5.37 -4.45
N LEU A 117 -17.48 -6.63 -4.62
CA LEU A 117 -18.01 -7.14 -5.89
C LEU A 117 -19.33 -6.47 -6.28
N THR A 118 -20.22 -6.21 -5.31
CA THR A 118 -21.45 -5.45 -5.58
C THR A 118 -21.16 -4.02 -6.03
N ALA A 119 -20.22 -3.33 -5.38
CA ALA A 119 -19.79 -1.99 -5.78
C ALA A 119 -19.15 -2.00 -7.18
N ALA A 120 -18.30 -2.98 -7.47
CA ALA A 120 -17.68 -3.15 -8.77
C ALA A 120 -18.71 -3.35 -9.89
N ARG A 121 -19.72 -4.19 -9.65
CA ARG A 121 -20.85 -4.39 -10.58
C ARG A 121 -21.65 -3.11 -10.81
N ALA A 122 -21.94 -2.36 -9.76
CA ALA A 122 -22.66 -1.10 -9.86
C ALA A 122 -21.87 -0.05 -10.64
N GLU A 123 -20.56 0.05 -10.39
CA GLU A 123 -19.69 0.98 -11.12
C GLU A 123 -19.53 0.61 -12.60
N ALA A 124 -19.38 -0.70 -12.90
CA ALA A 124 -19.37 -1.23 -14.25
C ALA A 124 -20.66 -0.92 -15.03
N ARG A 125 -21.80 -0.85 -14.34
CA ARG A 125 -23.11 -0.47 -14.88
C ARG A 125 -23.36 1.03 -14.92
N TYR A 126 -22.34 1.84 -14.68
CA TYR A 126 -22.45 3.30 -14.67
C TYR A 126 -23.42 3.85 -13.59
N CYS A 127 -23.73 3.08 -12.54
CA CYS A 127 -24.52 3.56 -11.41
C CYS A 127 -23.77 4.61 -10.57
N PHE A 128 -22.43 4.61 -10.66
CA PHE A 128 -21.55 5.55 -9.98
C PHE A 128 -20.56 6.21 -10.94
N ARG A 129 -19.94 7.28 -10.45
CA ARG A 129 -18.80 7.94 -11.11
C ARG A 129 -17.60 6.99 -11.12
N ALA A 130 -16.81 7.01 -12.20
CA ALA A 130 -15.62 6.16 -12.30
C ALA A 130 -14.61 6.47 -11.20
N GLY A 131 -14.00 5.41 -10.64
CA GLY A 131 -13.09 5.41 -9.51
C GLY A 131 -13.77 5.48 -8.15
N THR A 132 -15.02 5.03 -8.03
CA THR A 132 -15.67 4.92 -6.71
C THR A 132 -15.03 3.79 -5.91
N ILE A 133 -14.76 2.65 -6.56
CA ILE A 133 -14.09 1.48 -5.95
C ILE A 133 -12.56 1.57 -5.96
N PHE A 134 -11.97 2.71 -6.35
CA PHE A 134 -10.52 2.82 -6.54
C PHE A 134 -9.76 2.61 -5.22
N HIS A 135 -10.31 3.11 -4.11
CA HIS A 135 -9.68 2.95 -2.80
C HIS A 135 -9.62 1.47 -2.38
N GLU A 136 -10.70 0.72 -2.61
CA GLU A 136 -10.76 -0.72 -2.38
C GLU A 136 -9.80 -1.47 -3.31
N ALA A 137 -9.70 -1.07 -4.58
CA ALA A 137 -8.75 -1.64 -5.52
C ALA A 137 -7.28 -1.40 -5.08
N ALA A 138 -6.97 -0.21 -4.56
CA ALA A 138 -5.66 0.11 -4.02
C ALA A 138 -5.34 -0.68 -2.73
N ALA A 139 -6.34 -0.89 -1.87
CA ALA A 139 -6.18 -1.70 -0.66
C ALA A 139 -5.95 -3.18 -1.01
N LEU A 140 -6.65 -3.71 -2.01
CA LEU A 140 -6.50 -5.10 -2.46
C LEU A 140 -5.19 -5.35 -3.21
N SER A 141 -4.64 -4.34 -3.89
CA SER A 141 -3.39 -4.48 -4.64
C SER A 141 -2.15 -4.59 -3.75
N ASP A 142 -2.28 -4.34 -2.44
CA ASP A 142 -1.17 -4.27 -1.47
C ASP A 142 0.01 -3.47 -2.06
N ALA A 143 -0.29 -2.32 -2.67
CA ALA A 143 0.64 -1.52 -3.48
C ALA A 143 1.72 -0.80 -2.66
N GLY A 144 2.21 -1.40 -1.58
CA GLY A 144 3.35 -0.91 -0.83
C GLY A 144 3.06 0.19 0.19
N ASN A 145 2.03 1.01 -0.06
CA ASN A 145 1.66 2.17 0.74
C ASN A 145 0.20 2.13 1.20
N ALA A 146 -0.05 2.62 2.42
CA ALA A 146 -1.39 2.69 2.99
C ALA A 146 -2.32 3.67 2.25
N GLU A 147 -1.76 4.66 1.53
CA GLU A 147 -2.52 5.63 0.75
C GLU A 147 -1.92 5.80 -0.66
N VAL A 148 -2.54 5.13 -1.65
CA VAL A 148 -2.20 5.34 -3.05
C VAL A 148 -2.94 6.59 -3.55
N PRO A 149 -2.25 7.63 -4.06
CA PRO A 149 -2.90 8.83 -4.56
C PRO A 149 -3.88 8.50 -5.68
N ARG A 150 -5.10 9.04 -5.60
CA ARG A 150 -6.13 8.82 -6.62
C ARG A 150 -5.67 9.39 -7.98
N PRO A 151 -5.67 8.59 -9.06
CA PRO A 151 -5.40 9.07 -10.41
C PRO A 151 -6.42 10.11 -10.88
N SER A 152 -6.11 10.81 -11.97
CA SER A 152 -7.04 11.78 -12.53
C SER A 152 -8.36 11.11 -12.94
N GLN A 153 -9.45 11.87 -12.85
CA GLN A 153 -10.77 11.35 -13.21
C GLN A 153 -10.81 10.82 -14.65
N HIS A 154 -10.09 11.48 -15.56
CA HIS A 154 -10.03 11.10 -16.96
C HIS A 154 -9.45 9.69 -17.16
N VAL A 155 -8.37 9.35 -16.45
CA VAL A 155 -7.75 8.01 -16.50
C VAL A 155 -8.72 6.94 -16.02
N LEU A 156 -9.43 7.20 -14.92
CA LEU A 156 -10.41 6.26 -14.36
C LEU A 156 -11.59 6.03 -15.32
N GLU A 157 -12.08 7.08 -15.98
CA GLU A 157 -13.17 6.98 -16.96
C GLU A 157 -12.75 6.23 -18.22
N GLN A 158 -11.55 6.50 -18.72
CA GLN A 158 -10.96 5.82 -19.87
C GLN A 158 -10.79 4.32 -19.59
N LEU A 159 -10.12 3.97 -18.49
CA LEU A 159 -9.88 2.57 -18.13
C LEU A 159 -11.20 1.82 -17.87
N ARG A 160 -12.19 2.45 -17.23
CA ARG A 160 -13.51 1.83 -17.06
C ARG A 160 -14.16 1.54 -18.42
N HIS A 161 -14.10 2.49 -19.35
CA HIS A 161 -14.67 2.29 -20.68
C HIS A 161 -13.96 1.18 -21.46
N SER A 162 -12.63 1.13 -21.38
CA SER A 162 -11.82 0.06 -21.95
C SER A 162 -12.17 -1.31 -21.36
N ALA A 163 -12.24 -1.43 -20.02
CA ALA A 163 -12.61 -2.66 -19.34
C ALA A 163 -14.01 -3.16 -19.73
N VAL A 164 -14.98 -2.24 -19.84
CA VAL A 164 -16.35 -2.57 -20.28
C VAL A 164 -16.36 -3.06 -21.72
N THR A 165 -15.61 -2.39 -22.61
CA THR A 165 -15.49 -2.80 -24.02
C THR A 165 -14.84 -4.17 -24.15
N ALA A 166 -13.75 -4.40 -23.42
CA ALA A 166 -13.05 -5.69 -23.39
C ALA A 166 -13.95 -6.82 -22.85
N ALA A 167 -14.71 -6.57 -21.79
CA ALA A 167 -15.63 -7.54 -21.23
C ALA A 167 -16.74 -7.94 -22.22
N HIS A 168 -17.24 -7.00 -23.02
CA HIS A 168 -18.24 -7.28 -24.06
C HIS A 168 -17.70 -8.09 -25.24
N ALA A 169 -16.38 -8.09 -25.48
CA ALA A 169 -15.76 -8.93 -26.49
C ALA A 169 -15.76 -10.44 -26.11
N GLN A 170 -16.18 -10.79 -24.87
CA GLN A 170 -16.39 -12.16 -24.38
C GLN A 170 -15.18 -13.10 -24.41
N THR A 171 -13.96 -12.58 -24.53
CA THR A 171 -12.74 -13.37 -24.44
C THR A 171 -12.22 -13.35 -23.00
N PRO A 172 -11.96 -14.51 -22.37
CA PRO A 172 -11.28 -14.55 -21.08
C PRO A 172 -9.89 -13.92 -21.23
N ILE A 173 -9.64 -12.85 -20.48
CA ILE A 173 -8.38 -12.11 -20.54
C ILE A 173 -7.31 -12.79 -19.69
N ALA A 174 -6.13 -13.03 -20.25
CA ALA A 174 -5.01 -13.54 -19.47
C ALA A 174 -4.39 -12.43 -18.60
N ALA A 175 -3.70 -12.79 -17.51
CA ALA A 175 -3.07 -11.80 -16.61
C ALA A 175 -2.08 -10.88 -17.35
N ALA A 176 -1.31 -11.42 -18.29
CA ALA A 176 -0.38 -10.64 -19.10
C ALA A 176 -1.09 -9.65 -20.04
N GLU A 177 -2.21 -10.07 -20.64
CA GLU A 177 -3.02 -9.23 -21.52
C GLU A 177 -3.72 -8.12 -20.74
N LEU A 178 -4.20 -8.41 -19.53
CA LEU A 178 -4.80 -7.42 -18.65
C LEU A 178 -3.77 -6.37 -18.22
N ALA A 179 -2.58 -6.80 -17.78
CA ALA A 179 -1.50 -5.88 -17.42
C ALA A 179 -1.11 -4.99 -18.62
N ALA A 180 -0.93 -5.57 -19.81
CA ALA A 180 -0.61 -4.84 -21.02
C ALA A 180 -1.72 -3.85 -21.43
N ALA A 181 -2.99 -4.26 -21.35
CA ALA A 181 -4.13 -3.40 -21.68
C ALA A 181 -4.16 -2.15 -20.79
N VAL A 182 -3.92 -2.31 -19.49
CA VAL A 182 -3.82 -1.18 -18.55
C VAL A 182 -2.61 -0.32 -18.90
N GLU A 183 -1.41 -0.89 -19.01
CA GLU A 183 -0.17 -0.15 -19.30
C GLU A 183 -0.25 0.70 -20.56
N THR A 184 -0.92 0.22 -21.60
CA THR A 184 -1.05 0.93 -22.89
C THR A 184 -1.87 2.23 -22.77
N GLU A 185 -2.73 2.31 -21.76
CA GLU A 185 -3.65 3.43 -21.54
C GLU A 185 -3.18 4.42 -20.45
N LEU A 186 -2.10 4.09 -19.73
CA LEU A 186 -1.60 4.93 -18.65
C LEU A 186 -0.72 6.07 -19.16
N PRO A 187 -0.86 7.29 -18.62
CA PRO A 187 0.06 8.38 -18.91
C PRO A 187 1.42 8.16 -18.20
N GLN A 188 2.48 8.79 -18.72
CA GLN A 188 3.86 8.61 -18.26
C GLN A 188 4.12 9.03 -16.79
N ASN A 189 3.20 9.76 -16.16
CA ASN A 189 3.32 10.27 -14.80
C ASN A 189 2.63 9.40 -13.74
N ILE A 190 2.16 8.20 -14.10
CA ILE A 190 1.56 7.25 -13.16
C ILE A 190 2.66 6.52 -12.37
N THR A 191 2.48 6.40 -11.06
CA THR A 191 3.42 5.65 -10.20
C THR A 191 3.19 4.14 -10.28
N ALA A 192 4.16 3.34 -9.86
CA ALA A 192 4.01 1.88 -9.83
C ALA A 192 2.85 1.42 -8.94
N GLU A 193 2.65 2.10 -7.80
CA GLU A 193 1.56 1.85 -6.85
C GLU A 193 0.20 2.12 -7.50
N GLN A 194 0.09 3.23 -8.23
CA GLN A 194 -1.11 3.58 -8.99
C GLN A 194 -1.37 2.57 -10.10
N THR A 195 -0.36 2.11 -10.82
CA THR A 195 -0.50 1.07 -11.85
C THR A 195 -1.05 -0.22 -11.25
N ALA A 196 -0.49 -0.68 -10.12
CA ALA A 196 -0.98 -1.87 -9.43
C ALA A 196 -2.45 -1.72 -8.99
N ALA A 197 -2.84 -0.57 -8.42
CA ALA A 197 -4.23 -0.28 -8.06
C ALA A 197 -5.17 -0.22 -9.29
N LEU A 198 -4.71 0.36 -10.40
CA LEU A 198 -5.49 0.47 -11.64
C LEU A 198 -5.68 -0.88 -12.34
N ILE A 199 -4.71 -1.80 -12.21
CA ILE A 199 -4.85 -3.19 -12.64
C ILE A 199 -5.98 -3.89 -11.89
N TRP A 200 -6.04 -3.74 -10.57
CA TRP A 200 -7.14 -4.27 -9.75
C TRP A 200 -8.47 -3.62 -10.11
N PHE A 201 -8.49 -2.30 -10.28
CA PHE A 201 -9.66 -1.57 -10.71
C PHE A 201 -10.20 -2.11 -12.04
N TYR A 202 -9.34 -2.29 -13.04
CA TYR A 202 -9.70 -2.83 -14.35
C TYR A 202 -10.29 -4.24 -14.25
N ALA A 203 -9.64 -5.13 -13.48
CA ALA A 203 -10.10 -6.50 -13.26
C ALA A 203 -11.47 -6.55 -12.59
N LEU A 204 -11.71 -5.70 -11.58
CA LEU A 204 -12.99 -5.60 -10.87
C LEU A 204 -14.12 -5.12 -11.80
N ILE A 205 -13.87 -4.14 -12.66
CA ILE A 205 -14.86 -3.67 -13.65
C ILE A 205 -15.14 -4.76 -14.68
N LEU A 206 -14.10 -5.44 -15.20
CA LEU A 206 -14.25 -6.53 -16.16
C LEU A 206 -15.09 -7.68 -15.59
N TRP A 207 -14.85 -8.05 -14.33
CA TRP A 207 -15.70 -8.98 -13.60
C TRP A 207 -17.14 -8.43 -13.43
N GLY A 208 -17.28 -7.16 -13.07
CA GLY A 208 -18.58 -6.52 -12.83
C GLY A 208 -19.50 -6.52 -14.06
N VAL A 209 -18.93 -6.42 -15.27
CA VAL A 209 -19.68 -6.56 -16.52
C VAL A 209 -20.09 -8.00 -16.80
N THR A 210 -19.21 -8.96 -16.53
CA THR A 210 -19.45 -10.39 -16.82
C THR A 210 -20.31 -11.07 -15.75
N ALA A 211 -20.45 -10.49 -14.57
CA ALA A 211 -21.32 -10.94 -13.48
C ALA A 211 -22.81 -10.72 -13.81
N SER A 212 -23.42 -11.71 -14.46
CA SER A 212 -24.87 -11.85 -14.64
C SER A 212 -25.57 -12.40 -13.40
#